data_AF-A0A351J5K1-F1
#
_entry.id   AF-A0A351J5K1-F1
#
_cell.length_a   1.000
_cell.length_b   1.000
_cell.length_c   1.000
_cell.angle_alpha   90.00
_cell.angle_beta   90.00
_cell.angle_gamma   90.00
#
_symmetry.space_group_name_H-M   'P 1'
#
loop_
_entity.id
_entity.type
_entity.pdbx_description
1 polymer ?
#
loop_
_entity_poly.entity_id
_entity_poly.type
_entity_poly.pdbx_seq_one_letter_code
_entity_poly.pdbx_strand_id
1 'polypeptide(L)'
;PEPVFEAVDAIRAEVDAKAESGSPSGSPHIILTCPGGTQFNQEKACELAAKEHLVIICGHYEGFDERVREGLVDEALSIGDFVLTGGELPAMMIIDAVARLIPGVLAEGSVNEESFNEG
;
A
#
# COMPACT_ATOMS: atom_id res chain seq x y z
N PRO A 1 14.68 -13.63 3.71
CA PRO A 1 14.43 -12.31 3.09
C PRO A 1 14.63 -12.29 1.57
N GLU A 2 15.63 -12.98 1.01
CA GLU A 2 16.06 -12.83 -0.40
C GLU A 2 14.94 -12.83 -1.45
N PRO A 3 13.97 -13.77 -1.44
CA PRO A 3 12.93 -13.80 -2.48
C PRO A 3 12.05 -12.54 -2.51
N VAL A 4 11.92 -11.85 -1.37
CA VAL A 4 11.12 -10.62 -1.26
C VAL A 4 11.92 -9.43 -1.80
N PHE A 5 13.23 -9.39 -1.55
CA PHE A 5 14.12 -8.39 -2.15
C PHE A 5 14.13 -8.53 -3.67
N GLU A 6 14.32 -9.75 -4.18
CA GLU A 6 14.29 -10.03 -5.62
C GLU A 6 12.95 -9.61 -6.27
N ALA A 7 11.83 -9.90 -5.61
CA ALA A 7 10.51 -9.50 -6.11
C ALA A 7 10.34 -7.97 -6.14
N VAL A 8 10.74 -7.26 -5.09
CA VAL A 8 10.64 -5.80 -5.03
C VAL A 8 11.58 -5.14 -6.04
N ASP A 9 12.79 -5.65 -6.22
CA ASP A 9 13.75 -5.13 -7.19
C ASP A 9 13.27 -5.35 -8.63
N ALA A 10 12.64 -6.50 -8.92
CA ALA A 10 11.99 -6.73 -10.21
C ALA A 10 10.86 -5.73 -10.48
N ILE A 11 10.02 -5.44 -9.48
CA ILE A 11 8.95 -4.44 -9.59
C ILE A 11 9.53 -3.04 -9.83
N ARG A 12 10.58 -2.65 -9.10
CA ARG A 12 11.25 -1.36 -9.31
C ARG A 12 11.78 -1.22 -10.73
N ALA A 13 12.44 -2.25 -11.26
CA ALA A 13 12.92 -2.25 -12.63
C ALA A 13 11.78 -2.12 -13.66
N GLU A 14 10.63 -2.75 -13.42
CA GLU A 14 9.44 -2.58 -14.28
C GLU A 14 8.86 -1.17 -14.23
N VAL A 15 8.83 -0.55 -13.04
CA VAL A 15 8.38 0.84 -12.86
C VAL A 15 9.31 1.79 -13.61
N ASP A 16 10.63 1.62 -13.45
CA ASP A 16 11.64 2.44 -14.13
C ASP A 16 11.55 2.30 -15.67
N ALA A 17 11.39 1.07 -16.18
CA ALA A 17 11.21 0.84 -17.61
C ALA A 17 9.93 1.50 -18.18
N LYS A 18 8.84 1.54 -17.39
CA LYS A 18 7.60 2.23 -17.77
C LYS A 18 7.78 3.75 -17.73
N ALA A 19 8.57 4.29 -16.80
CA ALA A 19 8.86 5.72 -16.74
C ALA A 19 9.55 6.21 -18.02
N GLU A 20 10.51 5.43 -18.57
CA GLU A 20 11.17 5.74 -19.85
C GLU A 20 10.20 5.79 -21.05
N SER A 21 9.05 5.12 -20.95
CA SER A 21 7.99 5.10 -21.97
C SER A 21 6.94 6.21 -21.83
N GLY A 22 7.14 7.17 -20.90
CA GLY A 22 6.24 8.31 -20.69
C GLY A 22 5.17 8.10 -19.61
N SER A 23 5.29 7.03 -18.81
CA SER A 23 4.48 6.84 -17.60
C SER A 23 5.03 7.67 -16.42
N PRO A 24 4.23 7.93 -15.36
CA PRO A 24 4.70 8.63 -14.16
C PRO A 24 5.95 7.96 -13.56
N SER A 25 6.92 8.79 -13.18
CA SER A 25 8.26 8.39 -12.74
C SER A 25 8.41 8.62 -11.24
N GLY A 26 8.58 7.55 -10.47
CA GLY A 26 8.82 7.64 -9.04
C GLY A 26 9.15 6.30 -8.43
N SER A 27 9.99 6.30 -7.38
CA SER A 27 10.23 5.09 -6.60
C SER A 27 8.92 4.64 -5.95
N PRO A 28 8.54 3.35 -6.05
CA PRO A 28 7.33 2.87 -5.41
C PRO A 28 7.41 3.03 -3.89
N HIS A 29 6.30 3.44 -3.30
CA HIS A 29 6.14 3.51 -1.84
C HIS A 29 5.76 2.11 -1.32
N ILE A 30 6.60 1.54 -0.48
CA ILE A 30 6.53 0.13 -0.06
C ILE A 30 5.87 0.03 1.32
N ILE A 31 4.72 -0.64 1.36
CA ILE A 31 3.90 -0.86 2.54
C ILE A 31 4.04 -2.30 2.99
N LEU A 32 4.25 -2.53 4.29
CA LEU A 32 4.13 -3.87 4.90
C LEU A 32 2.82 -3.96 5.69
N THR A 33 1.96 -4.93 5.36
CA THR A 33 0.78 -5.20 6.19
C THR A 33 1.19 -5.98 7.43
N CYS A 34 0.99 -5.41 8.62
CA CYS A 34 1.38 -6.01 9.89
C CYS A 34 0.47 -5.51 11.02
N PRO A 35 -0.01 -6.39 11.94
CA PRO A 35 -0.84 -5.96 13.06
C PRO A 35 -0.15 -4.94 13.98
N GLY A 36 1.19 -4.96 14.06
CA GLY A 36 2.00 -4.00 14.80
C GLY A 36 2.33 -2.70 14.06
N GLY A 37 1.78 -2.49 12.85
CA GLY A 37 1.93 -1.25 12.08
C GLY A 37 1.02 -0.12 12.57
N THR A 38 1.16 1.05 11.98
CA THR A 38 0.24 2.18 12.21
C THR A 38 -1.15 1.81 11.71
N GLN A 39 -2.19 2.15 12.48
CA GLN A 39 -3.56 1.83 12.10
C GLN A 39 -3.98 2.61 10.84
N PHE A 40 -4.46 1.88 9.84
CA PHE A 40 -4.99 2.42 8.60
C PHE A 40 -6.34 3.11 8.85
N ASN A 41 -6.49 4.30 8.26
CA ASN A 41 -7.69 5.13 8.36
C ASN A 41 -7.89 5.90 7.04
N GLN A 42 -8.95 6.71 6.97
CA GLN A 42 -9.30 7.45 5.76
C GLN A 42 -8.25 8.51 5.38
N GLU A 43 -7.64 9.17 6.37
CA GLU A 43 -6.53 10.11 6.14
C GLU A 43 -5.35 9.42 5.45
N LYS A 44 -4.95 8.23 5.95
CA LYS A 44 -3.91 7.41 5.34
C LYS A 44 -4.31 6.98 3.92
N ALA A 45 -5.57 6.65 3.67
CA ALA A 45 -6.03 6.33 2.31
C ALA A 45 -5.84 7.51 1.35
N CYS A 46 -6.16 8.74 1.79
CA CYS A 46 -5.93 9.97 1.02
C CYS A 46 -4.43 10.22 0.76
N GLU A 47 -3.57 10.03 1.77
CA GLU A 47 -2.12 10.14 1.60
C GLU A 47 -1.58 9.15 0.57
N LEU A 48 -2.04 7.90 0.63
CA LEU A 48 -1.62 6.84 -0.30
C LEU A 48 -2.17 7.05 -1.71
N ALA A 49 -3.37 7.62 -1.86
CA ALA A 49 -3.95 7.94 -3.17
C ALA A 49 -3.18 9.03 -3.93
N ALA A 50 -2.39 9.84 -3.24
CA ALA A 50 -1.50 10.82 -3.86
C ALA A 50 -0.15 10.23 -4.33
N LYS A 51 0.14 8.96 -4.02
CA LYS A 51 1.37 8.28 -4.47
C LYS A 51 1.20 7.76 -5.89
N GLU A 52 2.26 7.88 -6.70
CA GLU A 52 2.23 7.38 -8.09
C GLU A 52 2.24 5.84 -8.15
N HIS A 53 3.04 5.20 -7.30
CA HIS A 53 3.21 3.75 -7.27
C HIS A 53 3.22 3.25 -5.83
N LEU A 54 2.43 2.21 -5.57
CA LEU A 54 2.39 1.51 -4.29
C LEU A 54 2.81 0.06 -4.48
N VAL A 55 3.63 -0.46 -3.57
CA VAL A 55 3.93 -1.89 -3.45
C VAL A 55 3.48 -2.34 -2.07
N ILE A 56 2.60 -3.34 -2.00
CA ILE A 56 2.09 -3.86 -0.73
C ILE A 56 2.66 -5.25 -0.51
N ILE A 57 3.47 -5.39 0.53
CA ILE A 57 4.02 -6.65 0.99
C ILE A 57 3.01 -7.26 1.97
N CYS A 58 2.41 -8.38 1.57
CA CYS A 58 1.50 -9.16 2.40
C CYS A 58 2.32 -10.00 3.41
N GLY A 59 2.37 -9.56 4.66
CA GLY A 59 2.98 -10.34 5.73
C GLY A 59 2.20 -11.61 6.05
N HIS A 60 2.86 -12.72 6.41
CA HIS A 60 2.20 -13.99 6.73
C HIS A 60 2.71 -14.57 8.07
N TYR A 61 1.84 -15.23 8.83
CA TYR A 61 2.13 -15.89 10.12
C TYR A 61 2.67 -14.97 11.24
N GLU A 62 3.91 -15.21 11.69
CA GLU A 62 4.52 -14.70 12.93
C GLU A 62 5.30 -13.39 12.75
N GLY A 63 5.21 -12.77 11.57
CA GLY A 63 5.92 -11.54 11.25
C GLY A 63 6.94 -11.73 10.14
N PHE A 64 7.35 -10.60 9.58
CA PHE A 64 8.32 -10.56 8.50
C PHE A 64 9.74 -10.55 9.04
N ASP A 65 10.69 -11.01 8.23
CA ASP A 65 12.12 -10.86 8.52
C ASP A 65 12.45 -9.38 8.73
N GLU A 66 12.99 -9.02 9.89
CA GLU A 66 13.29 -7.64 10.26
C GLU A 66 14.15 -6.91 9.21
N ARG A 67 15.01 -7.65 8.51
CA ARG A 67 15.84 -7.11 7.42
C ARG A 67 15.02 -6.57 6.26
N VAL A 68 13.86 -7.15 5.98
CA VAL A 68 12.93 -6.62 4.97
C VAL A 68 12.27 -5.35 5.48
N ARG A 69 11.89 -5.32 6.76
CA ARG A 69 11.29 -4.14 7.39
C ARG A 69 12.26 -2.95 7.36
N GLU A 70 13.51 -3.16 7.73
CA GLU A 70 14.54 -2.11 7.74
C GLU A 70 15.07 -1.76 6.33
N GLY A 71 15.11 -2.74 5.42
CA GLY A 71 15.78 -2.61 4.12
C GLY A 71 14.87 -2.23 2.95
N LEU A 72 13.56 -2.46 3.03
CA LEU A 72 12.63 -2.25 1.92
C LEU A 72 11.41 -1.40 2.28
N VAL A 73 10.92 -1.45 3.53
CA VAL A 73 9.59 -0.95 3.88
C VAL A 73 9.67 0.53 4.26
N ASP A 74 8.84 1.36 3.61
CA ASP A 74 8.69 2.78 3.96
C ASP A 74 7.74 2.97 5.15
N GLU A 75 6.66 2.18 5.20
CA GLU A 75 5.76 2.14 6.36
C GLU A 75 5.09 0.78 6.56
N ALA A 76 4.77 0.46 7.82
CA ALA A 76 3.98 -0.71 8.16
C ALA A 76 2.55 -0.29 8.57
N LEU A 77 1.54 -0.96 8.03
CA LEU A 77 0.13 -0.65 8.26
C LEU A 77 -0.63 -1.83 8.86
N SER A 78 -1.48 -1.52 9.85
CA SER A 78 -2.43 -2.44 10.46
C SER A 78 -3.85 -2.04 10.07
N ILE A 79 -4.72 -3.00 9.77
CA ILE A 79 -6.15 -2.72 9.48
C ILE A 79 -7.05 -2.84 10.72
N GLY A 80 -6.47 -3.10 11.89
CA GLY A 80 -7.20 -3.15 13.16
C GLY A 80 -6.53 -3.99 14.24
N ASP A 81 -7.11 -3.95 15.44
CA ASP A 81 -6.63 -4.69 16.61
C ASP A 81 -7.10 -6.16 16.59
N PHE A 82 -6.63 -6.90 15.59
CA PHE A 82 -6.86 -8.33 15.44
C PHE A 82 -5.79 -8.96 14.53
N VAL A 83 -5.71 -10.29 14.55
CA VAL A 83 -4.72 -11.06 13.78
C VAL A 83 -5.41 -11.83 12.66
N LEU A 84 -4.84 -11.74 11.46
CA LEU A 84 -5.20 -12.55 10.30
C LEU A 84 -4.05 -13.51 9.96
N THR A 85 -4.36 -14.54 9.17
CA THR A 85 -3.34 -15.52 8.73
C THR A 85 -2.30 -14.91 7.80
N GLY A 86 -2.70 -13.89 7.05
CA GLY A 86 -1.87 -13.21 6.07
C GLY A 86 -2.38 -11.82 5.72
N GLY A 87 -1.52 -11.07 5.03
CA GLY A 87 -1.68 -9.67 4.66
C GLY A 87 -2.53 -9.42 3.43
N GLU A 88 -3.02 -10.47 2.77
CA GLU A 88 -3.75 -10.36 1.50
C GLU A 88 -5.09 -9.64 1.69
N LEU A 89 -5.84 -9.95 2.75
CA LEU A 89 -7.07 -9.24 3.10
C LEU A 89 -6.79 -7.76 3.44
N PRO A 90 -5.84 -7.43 4.35
CA PRO A 90 -5.42 -6.05 4.59
C PRO A 90 -5.01 -5.30 3.31
N ALA A 91 -4.24 -5.93 2.43
CA ALA A 91 -3.82 -5.35 1.18
C ALA A 91 -5.02 -5.01 0.28
N MET A 92 -5.98 -5.93 0.14
CA MET A 92 -7.21 -5.67 -0.62
C MET A 92 -8.05 -4.53 -0.02
N MET A 93 -8.13 -4.43 1.32
CA MET A 93 -8.83 -3.32 1.98
C MET A 93 -8.15 -1.98 1.71
N ILE A 94 -6.82 -1.92 1.77
CA ILE A 94 -6.04 -0.72 1.44
C ILE A 94 -6.26 -0.36 -0.04
N ILE A 95 -6.15 -1.34 -0.95
CA ILE A 95 -6.35 -1.12 -2.39
C ILE A 95 -7.75 -0.57 -2.68
N ASP A 96 -8.80 -1.14 -2.11
CA ASP A 96 -10.18 -0.66 -2.30
C ASP A 96 -10.36 0.78 -1.80
N ALA A 97 -9.89 1.06 -0.58
CA ALA A 97 -9.98 2.38 0.03
C ALA A 97 -9.16 3.46 -0.71
N VAL A 98 -8.03 3.10 -1.30
CA VAL A 98 -7.18 4.01 -2.08
C VAL A 98 -7.73 4.18 -3.50
N ALA A 99 -8.07 3.09 -4.18
CA ALA A 99 -8.50 3.13 -5.58
C ALA A 99 -9.77 3.96 -5.76
N ARG A 100 -10.71 3.89 -4.82
CA ARG A 100 -11.95 4.69 -4.88
C ARG A 100 -11.74 6.21 -4.82
N LEU A 101 -10.59 6.67 -4.32
CA LEU A 101 -10.20 8.08 -4.27
C LEU A 101 -9.56 8.55 -5.58
N ILE A 102 -9.22 7.63 -6.49
CA ILE A 102 -8.63 7.96 -7.78
C ILE A 102 -9.74 8.53 -8.70
N PRO A 103 -9.51 9.70 -9.33
CA PRO A 103 -10.47 10.32 -10.23
C PRO A 103 -10.94 9.35 -11.34
N GLY A 104 -12.25 9.22 -11.49
CA GLY A 104 -12.88 8.37 -12.51
C GLY A 104 -13.17 6.93 -12.08
N VAL A 105 -12.78 6.51 -10.87
CA VAL A 105 -13.16 5.19 -10.33
C VAL A 105 -14.59 5.20 -9.79
N LEU A 106 -14.95 6.20 -8.99
CA LEU A 106 -16.32 6.43 -8.54
C LEU A 106 -16.99 7.56 -9.34
N ALA A 107 -18.31 7.57 -9.34
CA ALA A 107 -19.10 8.66 -9.92
C ALA A 107 -18.84 9.99 -9.17
N GLU A 108 -18.93 11.11 -9.88
CA GLU A 108 -18.72 12.44 -9.30
C GLU A 108 -19.68 12.71 -8.14
N GLY A 109 -19.15 13.27 -7.04
CA GLY A 109 -19.90 13.58 -5.83
C GLY A 109 -20.05 12.43 -4.83
N SER A 110 -19.80 11.17 -5.22
CA SER A 110 -19.95 10.02 -4.31
C SER A 110 -18.94 10.01 -3.15
N VAL A 111 -17.75 10.58 -3.34
CA VAL A 111 -16.71 10.64 -2.31
C VAL A 111 -17.05 11.72 -1.26
N ASN A 112 -17.63 12.85 -1.65
CA ASN A 112 -17.81 14.01 -0.76
C ASN A 112 -18.94 13.86 0.27
N GLU A 113 -19.82 12.86 0.15
CA GLU A 113 -20.97 12.66 1.05
C GLU A 113 -20.73 11.56 2.12
N GLU A 114 -19.47 11.16 2.35
CA GLU A 114 -19.15 9.99 3.17
C GLU A 114 -18.64 10.32 4.58
N SER A 115 -18.96 9.41 5.52
CA SER A 115 -18.91 9.61 6.97
C SER A 115 -17.55 9.96 7.59
N PHE A 116 -16.45 9.83 6.84
CA PHE A 116 -15.07 10.03 7.36
C PHE A 116 -14.21 10.97 6.51
N ASN A 117 -14.77 11.68 5.52
CA ASN A 117 -13.99 12.63 4.70
C ASN A 117 -13.83 14.02 5.34
N GLU A 118 -14.55 14.33 6.42
CA GLU A 118 -14.45 15.59 7.17
C GLU A 118 -13.94 15.42 8.62
N GLY A 119 -13.38 14.25 8.96
CA GLY A 119 -13.01 13.85 10.32
C GLY A 119 -11.52 13.79 10.58
#